data_AF-A0A6V8QWR0-F1
#
_entry.id   AF-A0A6V8QWR0-F1
#
_cell.length_a   1.000
_cell.length_b   1.000
_cell.length_c   1.000
_cell.angle_alpha   90.00
_cell.angle_beta   90.00
_cell.angle_gamma   90.00
#
_symmetry.space_group_name_H-M   'P 1'
#
loop_
_entity.id
_entity.type
_entity.pdbx_description
1 polymer ?
#
loop_
_entity_poly.entity_id
_entity_poly.type
_entity_poly.pdbx_seq_one_letter_code
_entity_poly.pdbx_strand_id
1 'polypeptide(L)'
;MRFATSVATLIASAALSSAASVTFWTLDSTQRTIYFTSNPGSANIDSVTTSAGKNTTVTFPDTWQGNWYAVREGAANTPGMLGEVNFGSWKGLTYFDVSAIVDPNDKDNVKQLFPASGYEPMSGCENFPCNNAYYLPDDIQTKATMESDLICTLGSGSVGYSFTESQ
;
A
#
# COMPACT_ATOMS: atom_id res chain seq x y z
N MET A 1 -36.81 -28.55 -44.42
CA MET A 1 -36.47 -27.20 -43.93
C MET A 1 -35.22 -27.33 -43.08
N ARG A 2 -34.13 -26.64 -43.44
CA ARG A 2 -32.85 -26.67 -42.69
C ARG A 2 -32.91 -25.58 -41.63
N PHE A 3 -32.86 -25.95 -40.36
CA PHE A 3 -32.70 -24.98 -39.27
C PHE A 3 -31.20 -24.77 -39.04
N ALA A 4 -30.72 -23.56 -39.34
CA ALA A 4 -29.36 -23.15 -39.06
C ALA A 4 -29.25 -22.79 -37.57
N THR A 5 -28.42 -23.52 -36.83
CA THR A 5 -28.11 -23.22 -35.43
C THR A 5 -27.03 -22.16 -35.39
N SER A 6 -27.38 -20.91 -35.11
CA SER A 6 -26.40 -19.86 -34.86
C SER A 6 -25.84 -19.98 -33.46
N VAL A 7 -24.55 -20.31 -33.35
CA VAL A 7 -23.79 -20.24 -32.09
C VAL A 7 -23.34 -18.79 -31.93
N ALA A 8 -23.90 -18.09 -30.94
CA ALA A 8 -23.41 -16.78 -30.53
C ALA A 8 -22.15 -16.96 -29.67
N THR A 9 -21.00 -16.57 -30.19
CA THR A 9 -19.74 -16.49 -29.44
C THR A 9 -19.73 -15.21 -28.60
N LEU A 10 -19.75 -15.37 -27.27
CA LEU A 10 -19.54 -14.28 -26.33
C LEU A 10 -18.04 -13.97 -26.28
N ILE A 11 -17.61 -12.89 -26.94
CA ILE A 11 -16.25 -12.36 -26.76
C ILE A 11 -16.25 -11.66 -25.40
N ALA A 12 -15.70 -12.32 -24.38
CA ALA A 12 -15.41 -11.67 -23.11
C ALA A 12 -14.33 -10.60 -23.36
N SER A 13 -14.74 -9.33 -23.38
CA SER A 13 -13.80 -8.22 -23.36
C SER A 13 -13.10 -8.24 -22.00
N ALA A 14 -11.84 -8.68 -21.97
CA ALA A 14 -10.96 -8.39 -20.85
C ALA A 14 -10.77 -6.88 -20.83
N ALA A 15 -11.54 -6.18 -19.98
CA ALA A 15 -11.17 -4.83 -19.60
C ALA A 15 -9.73 -4.91 -19.08
N LEU A 16 -8.83 -4.13 -19.66
CA LEU A 16 -7.54 -3.82 -19.05
C LEU A 16 -7.87 -3.09 -17.74
N SER A 17 -8.14 -3.84 -16.67
CA SER A 17 -8.12 -3.27 -15.33
C SER A 17 -6.70 -2.79 -15.11
N SER A 18 -6.54 -1.48 -14.94
CA SER A 18 -5.28 -0.90 -14.52
C SER A 18 -5.03 -1.36 -13.10
N ALA A 19 -4.20 -2.37 -12.89
CA ALA A 19 -3.85 -2.83 -11.55
C ALA A 19 -3.24 -1.66 -10.75
N ALA A 20 -3.67 -1.50 -9.50
CA ALA A 20 -2.98 -0.61 -8.56
C ALA A 20 -1.66 -1.26 -8.14
N SER A 21 -0.70 -0.46 -7.66
CA SER A 21 0.57 -1.01 -7.18
C SER A 21 1.11 -0.28 -5.96
N VAL A 22 1.88 -1.01 -5.16
CA VAL A 22 2.74 -0.45 -4.12
C VAL A 22 4.15 -0.94 -4.37
N THR A 23 5.07 -0.01 -4.57
CA THR A 23 6.50 -0.30 -4.63
C THR A 23 7.13 -0.06 -3.27
N PHE A 24 7.54 -1.15 -2.63
CA PHE A 24 8.19 -1.15 -1.33
C PHE A 24 9.67 -0.81 -1.48
N TRP A 25 10.08 0.36 -1.00
CA TRP A 25 11.47 0.81 -1.00
C TRP A 25 12.14 0.38 0.29
N THR A 26 12.98 -0.66 0.22
CA THR A 26 13.79 -1.08 1.37
C THR A 26 15.00 -0.16 1.49
N LEU A 27 14.96 0.76 2.46
CA LEU A 27 15.96 1.80 2.63
C LEU A 27 17.16 1.38 3.48
N ASP A 28 17.08 0.22 4.13
CA ASP A 28 18.16 -0.38 4.90
C ASP A 28 18.58 -1.76 4.33
N SER A 29 19.50 -2.42 5.03
CA SER A 29 20.00 -3.75 4.65
C SER A 29 19.20 -4.90 5.27
N THR A 30 17.95 -4.67 5.69
CA THR A 30 17.15 -5.67 6.40
C THR A 30 16.11 -6.30 5.48
N GLN A 31 16.14 -7.64 5.38
CA GLN A 31 15.07 -8.41 4.75
C GLN A 31 13.79 -8.37 5.61
N ARG A 32 12.64 -8.20 4.96
CA ARG A 32 11.33 -8.24 5.60
C ARG A 32 10.35 -9.10 4.83
N THR A 33 9.39 -9.70 5.52
CA THR A 33 8.16 -10.23 4.91
C THR A 33 7.03 -9.26 5.16
N ILE A 34 6.32 -8.89 4.09
CA ILE A 34 5.14 -8.04 4.11
C ILE A 34 3.92 -8.95 4.16
N TYR A 35 3.05 -8.73 5.14
CA TYR A 35 1.80 -9.45 5.32
C TYR A 35 0.63 -8.53 5.03
N PHE A 36 -0.31 -9.01 4.21
CA PHE A 36 -1.49 -8.25 3.79
C PHE A 36 -2.73 -8.73 4.53
N THR A 37 -3.57 -7.78 4.96
CA THR A 37 -4.90 -8.04 5.53
C THR A 37 -5.94 -7.35 4.64
N SER A 38 -6.76 -8.15 3.95
CA SER A 38 -7.83 -7.65 3.09
C SER A 38 -9.07 -7.28 3.91
N ASN A 39 -9.75 -6.21 3.51
CA ASN A 39 -11.09 -5.92 4.01
C ASN A 39 -12.11 -6.92 3.43
N PRO A 40 -13.26 -7.12 4.11
CA PRO A 40 -14.34 -7.94 3.57
C PRO A 40 -14.72 -7.53 2.14
N GLY A 41 -14.68 -8.49 1.21
CA GLY A 41 -14.99 -8.28 -0.21
C GLY A 41 -13.78 -7.97 -1.10
N SER A 42 -12.61 -7.63 -0.52
CA SER A 42 -11.36 -7.51 -1.27
C SER A 42 -10.67 -8.87 -1.45
N ALA A 43 -9.89 -9.01 -2.52
CA ALA A 43 -9.12 -10.22 -2.78
C ALA A 43 -8.02 -10.43 -1.72
N ASN A 44 -7.71 -11.69 -1.41
CA ASN A 44 -6.52 -12.00 -0.60
C ASN A 44 -5.26 -11.81 -1.44
N ILE A 45 -4.21 -11.30 -0.80
CA ILE A 45 -2.89 -11.10 -1.41
C ILE A 45 -1.90 -11.90 -0.57
N ASP A 46 -1.10 -12.73 -1.23
CA ASP A 46 -0.08 -13.53 -0.57
C ASP A 46 1.02 -12.63 0.01
N SER A 47 1.61 -13.06 1.13
CA SER A 47 2.75 -12.34 1.73
C SER A 47 3.94 -12.30 0.77
N VAL A 48 4.69 -11.20 0.79
CA VAL A 48 5.84 -10.98 -0.09
C VAL A 48 7.10 -10.69 0.73
N THR A 49 8.20 -11.38 0.42
CA THR A 49 9.51 -11.10 1.03
C THR A 49 10.29 -10.10 0.20
N THR A 50 10.73 -9.01 0.82
CA THR A 50 11.61 -8.02 0.21
C THR A 50 13.07 -8.47 0.31
N SER A 51 13.87 -8.13 -0.70
CA SER A 51 15.32 -8.30 -0.60
C SER A 51 15.95 -7.05 0.03
N ALA A 52 16.98 -7.25 0.87
CA ALA A 52 17.74 -6.16 1.47
C ALA A 52 18.24 -5.15 0.42
N GLY A 53 17.99 -3.85 0.65
CA GLY A 53 18.38 -2.76 -0.26
C GLY A 53 17.76 -2.80 -1.66
N LYS A 54 16.69 -3.58 -1.88
CA LYS A 54 16.00 -3.65 -3.17
C LYS A 54 14.53 -3.26 -3.06
N ASN A 55 14.06 -2.61 -4.11
CA ASN A 55 12.64 -2.29 -4.26
C ASN A 55 11.87 -3.53 -4.68
N THR A 56 10.68 -3.71 -4.12
CA THR A 56 9.77 -4.82 -4.45
C THR A 56 8.41 -4.24 -4.78
N THR A 57 7.88 -4.52 -5.96
CA THR A 57 6.55 -4.02 -6.39
C THR A 57 5.52 -5.13 -6.23
N VAL A 58 4.39 -4.80 -5.61
CA VAL A 58 3.23 -5.68 -5.49
C VAL A 58 2.06 -5.04 -6.23
N THR A 59 1.36 -5.84 -7.02
CA THR A 59 0.16 -5.41 -7.77
C THR A 59 -1.09 -5.81 -7.01
N PHE A 60 -2.08 -4.91 -7.02
CA PHE A 60 -3.36 -5.03 -6.34
C PHE A 60 -4.49 -4.92 -7.36
N PRO A 61 -5.65 -5.54 -7.11
CA PRO A 61 -6.88 -5.11 -7.76
C PRO A 61 -7.08 -3.59 -7.63
N ASP A 62 -7.60 -2.96 -8.67
CA ASP A 62 -7.83 -1.50 -8.76
C ASP A 62 -8.77 -0.94 -7.70
N THR A 63 -9.52 -1.80 -7.04
CA THR A 63 -10.52 -1.51 -5.99
C THR A 63 -10.18 -2.20 -4.67
N TRP A 64 -8.93 -2.65 -4.50
CA TRP A 64 -8.51 -3.34 -3.28
C TRP A 64 -8.48 -2.40 -2.09
N GLN A 65 -9.02 -2.89 -0.98
CA GLN A 65 -9.02 -2.21 0.31
C GLN A 65 -8.44 -3.12 1.39
N GLY A 66 -7.56 -2.57 2.21
CA GLY A 66 -6.96 -3.29 3.32
C GLY A 66 -5.70 -2.60 3.81
N ASN A 67 -4.90 -3.36 4.56
CA ASN A 67 -3.64 -2.89 5.10
C ASN A 67 -2.54 -3.93 4.99
N TRP A 68 -1.32 -3.52 5.31
CA TRP A 68 -0.17 -4.40 5.47
C TRP A 68 0.71 -3.95 6.63
N TYR A 69 1.51 -4.89 7.10
CA TYR A 69 2.64 -4.63 7.98
C TYR A 69 3.85 -5.44 7.49
N ALA A 70 5.04 -5.04 7.89
CA ALA A 70 6.26 -5.76 7.55
C ALA A 70 6.94 -6.30 8.81
N VAL A 71 7.56 -7.47 8.70
CA VAL A 71 8.25 -8.16 9.79
C VAL A 71 9.66 -8.48 9.33
N ARG A 72 10.66 -8.09 10.14
CA ARG A 72 12.07 -8.42 9.88
C ARG A 72 12.29 -9.93 9.93
N GLU A 73 13.19 -10.43 9.10
CA GLU A 73 13.60 -11.83 9.12
C GLU A 73 14.00 -12.26 10.54
N GLY A 74 13.44 -13.38 11.02
CA GLY A 74 13.70 -13.93 12.35
C GLY A 74 12.95 -13.24 13.52
N ALA A 75 12.19 -12.17 13.27
CA ALA A 75 11.32 -11.57 14.28
C ALA A 75 9.99 -12.33 14.43
N ALA A 76 9.29 -12.11 15.55
CA ALA A 76 7.94 -12.62 15.73
C ALA A 76 7.00 -11.98 14.71
N ASN A 77 6.07 -12.77 14.16
CA ASN A 77 5.06 -12.27 13.24
C ASN A 77 3.95 -11.54 14.02
N THR A 78 4.20 -10.28 14.35
CA THR A 78 3.29 -9.39 15.07
C THR A 78 3.08 -8.11 14.28
N PRO A 79 1.82 -7.67 14.06
CA PRO A 79 1.55 -6.39 13.40
C PRO A 79 2.17 -5.21 14.16
N GLY A 80 2.77 -4.29 13.39
CA GLY A 80 3.39 -3.07 13.89
C GLY A 80 2.73 -1.82 13.29
N MET A 81 3.55 -0.90 12.76
CA MET A 81 3.05 0.19 11.92
C MET A 81 2.42 -0.39 10.66
N LEU A 82 1.25 0.13 10.29
CA LEU A 82 0.52 -0.31 9.11
C LEU A 82 0.73 0.66 7.95
N GLY A 83 0.72 0.14 6.73
CA GLY A 83 0.32 0.91 5.56
C GLY A 83 -1.11 0.52 5.18
N GLU A 84 -1.99 1.49 5.02
CA GLU A 84 -3.41 1.28 4.74
C GLU A 84 -3.78 1.94 3.41
N VAL A 85 -4.65 1.29 2.63
CA VAL A 85 -5.12 1.82 1.34
C VAL A 85 -6.59 1.47 1.06
N ASN A 86 -7.21 2.33 0.26
CA ASN A 86 -8.45 2.09 -0.44
C ASN A 86 -8.28 2.59 -1.89
N PHE A 87 -7.92 1.67 -2.79
CA PHE A 87 -7.72 1.99 -4.21
C PHE A 87 -9.04 2.19 -4.95
N GLY A 88 -9.03 3.05 -5.98
CA GLY A 88 -10.15 3.17 -6.91
C GLY A 88 -11.50 3.50 -6.25
N SER A 89 -11.46 4.23 -5.14
CA SER A 89 -12.60 4.56 -4.30
C SER A 89 -13.47 5.66 -4.94
N TRP A 90 -14.14 6.48 -4.14
CA TRP A 90 -15.03 7.53 -4.63
C TRP A 90 -14.33 8.43 -5.67
N LYS A 91 -14.91 8.50 -6.88
CA LYS A 91 -14.37 9.21 -8.05
C LYS A 91 -12.99 8.73 -8.54
N GLY A 92 -12.62 7.49 -8.25
CA GLY A 92 -11.33 6.90 -8.63
C GLY A 92 -10.16 7.34 -7.76
N LEU A 93 -10.43 7.94 -6.59
CA LEU A 93 -9.38 8.32 -5.65
C LEU A 93 -8.79 7.09 -4.96
N THR A 94 -7.49 7.14 -4.73
CA THR A 94 -6.78 6.28 -3.79
C THR A 94 -6.66 7.01 -2.46
N TYR A 95 -7.22 6.43 -1.39
CA TYR A 95 -6.99 6.90 -0.03
C TYR A 95 -5.92 6.05 0.63
N PHE A 96 -5.06 6.65 1.44
CA PHE A 96 -3.96 5.94 2.07
C PHE A 96 -3.43 6.63 3.33
N ASP A 97 -2.84 5.85 4.22
CA ASP A 97 -2.08 6.35 5.36
C ASP A 97 -1.05 5.35 5.88
N VAL A 98 -0.10 5.87 6.65
CA VAL A 98 0.73 5.10 7.58
C VAL A 98 0.12 5.24 8.96
N SER A 99 -0.20 4.11 9.57
CA SER A 99 -1.05 4.04 10.76
C SER A 99 -0.32 3.41 11.93
N ALA A 100 -0.30 4.15 13.04
CA ALA A 100 0.33 3.81 14.30
C ALA A 100 -0.66 3.22 15.32
N ILE A 101 -1.91 2.99 14.90
CA ILE A 101 -3.01 2.60 15.79
C ILE A 101 -2.79 1.23 16.44
N VAL A 102 -2.04 0.34 15.79
CA VAL A 102 -1.79 -1.02 16.30
C VAL A 102 -0.59 -1.06 17.24
N ASP A 103 0.59 -0.65 16.78
CA ASP A 103 1.77 -0.50 17.63
C ASP A 103 2.63 0.69 17.17
N PRO A 104 2.56 1.85 17.86
CA PRO A 104 3.37 3.02 17.53
C PRO A 104 4.87 2.85 17.87
N ASN A 105 5.25 1.74 18.50
CA ASN A 105 6.65 1.45 18.84
C ASN A 105 7.41 0.75 17.71
N ASP A 106 6.73 0.27 16.66
CA ASP A 106 7.40 -0.24 15.47
C ASP A 106 7.97 0.92 14.65
N LYS A 107 9.22 1.28 14.92
CA LYS A 107 9.89 2.39 14.24
C LYS A 107 10.73 1.95 13.05
N ASP A 108 10.76 0.66 12.75
CA ASP A 108 11.76 0.05 11.89
C ASP A 108 11.16 -0.64 10.66
N ASN A 109 9.84 -0.79 10.55
CA ASN A 109 9.20 -1.42 9.40
C ASN A 109 8.57 -0.41 8.46
N VAL A 110 7.23 -0.27 8.43
CA VAL A 110 6.55 0.70 7.55
C VAL A 110 6.84 2.12 8.01
N LYS A 111 7.29 2.99 7.10
CA LYS A 111 7.75 4.34 7.42
C LYS A 111 6.92 5.43 6.76
N GLN A 112 6.83 5.41 5.44
CA GLN A 112 6.14 6.42 4.65
C GLN A 112 5.32 5.76 3.54
N LEU A 113 4.23 6.42 3.14
CA LEU A 113 3.39 6.04 2.01
C LEU A 113 3.04 7.29 1.21
N PHE A 114 3.26 7.28 -0.11
CA PHE A 114 3.04 8.44 -0.98
C PHE A 114 2.85 8.04 -2.46
N PRO A 115 2.29 8.91 -3.32
CA PRO A 115 2.11 8.64 -4.74
C PRO A 115 3.43 8.49 -5.49
N ALA A 116 3.52 7.50 -6.39
CA ALA A 116 4.78 7.14 -7.04
C ALA A 116 5.33 8.20 -7.99
N SER A 117 4.46 8.97 -8.65
CA SER A 117 4.85 10.02 -9.60
C SER A 117 4.84 11.39 -8.94
N GLY A 118 3.80 11.70 -8.17
CA GLY A 118 3.59 13.01 -7.56
C GLY A 118 4.41 13.25 -6.29
N TYR A 119 4.81 12.18 -5.58
CA TYR A 119 5.48 12.22 -4.26
C TYR A 119 4.67 12.89 -3.13
N GLU A 120 3.64 13.67 -3.43
CA GLU A 120 2.73 14.27 -2.45
C GLU A 120 1.27 13.96 -2.76
N PRO A 121 0.39 13.90 -1.73
CA PRO A 121 0.69 14.01 -0.30
C PRO A 121 1.46 12.79 0.25
N MET A 122 2.15 12.94 1.39
CA MET A 122 2.85 11.85 2.06
C MET A 122 2.20 11.56 3.41
N SER A 123 2.13 10.29 3.80
CA SER A 123 1.73 9.84 5.13
C SER A 123 2.89 9.10 5.79
N GLY A 124 3.05 9.24 7.10
CA GLY A 124 4.19 8.72 7.86
C GLY A 124 5.41 9.67 7.85
N CYS A 125 6.58 9.14 8.21
CA CYS A 125 7.83 9.91 8.30
C CYS A 125 9.05 9.01 8.42
N GLU A 126 10.24 9.59 8.20
CA GLU A 126 11.52 8.89 8.39
C GLU A 126 11.76 8.56 9.87
N ASN A 127 11.39 9.46 10.80
CA ASN A 127 11.63 9.33 12.22
C ASN A 127 10.33 9.44 13.02
N PHE A 128 9.95 8.37 13.73
CA PHE A 128 8.76 8.34 14.58
C PHE A 128 9.06 8.68 16.04
N PRO A 129 8.15 9.35 16.76
CA PRO A 129 6.82 9.79 16.31
C PRO A 129 6.88 11.06 15.44
N CYS A 130 5.84 11.29 14.64
CA CYS A 130 5.65 12.50 13.85
C CYS A 130 4.15 12.81 13.73
N ASN A 131 3.78 14.01 13.31
CA ASN A 131 2.37 14.42 13.23
C ASN A 131 1.69 14.02 11.90
N ASN A 132 2.35 13.19 11.09
CA ASN A 132 1.91 12.83 9.74
C ASN A 132 1.52 11.34 9.60
N ALA A 133 1.50 10.58 10.71
CA ALA A 133 0.95 9.24 10.79
C ALA A 133 -0.39 9.24 11.54
N TYR A 134 -1.25 8.29 11.23
CA TYR A 134 -2.56 8.15 11.87
C TYR A 134 -2.42 7.49 13.26
N TYR A 135 -2.73 8.20 14.34
CA TYR A 135 -2.56 7.67 15.71
C TYR A 135 -3.87 7.34 16.42
N LEU A 136 -4.96 8.01 16.06
CA LEU A 136 -6.24 7.90 16.75
C LEU A 136 -7.37 7.71 15.73
N PRO A 137 -8.47 7.01 16.12
CA PRO A 137 -9.71 7.07 15.38
C PRO A 137 -10.10 8.51 15.03
N ASP A 138 -10.50 8.75 13.78
CA ASP A 138 -10.91 10.05 13.23
C ASP A 138 -9.79 11.09 13.07
N ASP A 139 -8.52 10.68 13.09
CA ASP A 139 -7.38 11.53 12.76
C ASP A 139 -7.36 11.89 11.26
N ILE A 140 -7.03 13.13 10.92
CA ILE A 140 -7.12 13.68 9.55
C ILE A 140 -5.98 13.23 8.62
N GLN A 141 -5.23 12.21 9.01
CA GLN A 141 -4.00 11.80 8.34
C GLN A 141 -4.19 10.87 7.15
N THR A 142 -5.41 10.38 6.91
CA THR A 142 -5.74 9.74 5.63
C THR A 142 -5.58 10.75 4.50
N LYS A 143 -4.63 10.46 3.61
CA LYS A 143 -4.34 11.26 2.44
C LYS A 143 -5.10 10.70 1.23
N ALA A 144 -5.18 11.50 0.17
CA ALA A 144 -5.84 11.09 -1.06
C ALA A 144 -5.05 11.53 -2.29
N THR A 145 -5.05 10.70 -3.34
CA THR A 145 -4.47 10.98 -4.65
C THR A 145 -5.32 10.38 -5.76
N MET A 146 -5.12 10.85 -7.00
CA MET A 146 -5.65 10.20 -8.21
C MET A 146 -4.75 9.07 -8.73
N GLU A 147 -3.53 8.94 -8.19
CA GLU A 147 -2.60 7.88 -8.58
C GLU A 147 -3.00 6.51 -7.99
N SER A 148 -2.84 5.46 -8.78
CA SER A 148 -3.01 4.07 -8.35
C SER A 148 -1.69 3.37 -7.99
N ASP A 149 -0.57 4.05 -8.23
CA ASP A 149 0.78 3.58 -7.91
C ASP A 149 1.31 4.37 -6.73
N LEU A 150 1.63 3.66 -5.65
CA LEU A 150 2.19 4.23 -4.43
C LEU A 150 3.61 3.70 -4.19
N ILE A 151 4.37 4.44 -3.40
CA ILE A 151 5.63 4.02 -2.81
C ILE A 151 5.42 3.88 -1.31
N CYS A 152 5.82 2.74 -0.76
CA CYS A 152 5.90 2.52 0.69
C CYS A 152 7.38 2.37 1.07
N THR A 153 7.89 3.18 2.01
CA THR A 153 9.27 3.01 2.49
C THR A 153 9.32 2.04 3.67
N LEU A 154 10.36 1.22 3.70
CA LEU A 154 10.63 0.22 4.73
C LEU A 154 12.02 0.45 5.33
N GLY A 155 12.10 0.41 6.67
CA GLY A 155 13.37 0.55 7.36
C GLY A 155 13.89 1.98 7.45
N SER A 156 14.93 2.16 8.26
CA SER A 156 15.55 3.47 8.45
C SER A 156 16.25 3.94 7.17
N GLY A 157 16.00 5.17 6.77
CA GLY A 157 16.65 5.81 5.64
C GLY A 157 15.86 7.02 5.14
N SER A 158 16.39 7.66 4.09
CA SER A 158 15.75 8.81 3.45
C SER A 158 15.59 8.57 1.96
N VAL A 159 14.49 9.05 1.41
CA VAL A 159 14.24 9.08 -0.02
C VAL A 159 14.82 10.33 -0.70
N GLY A 160 15.46 11.22 0.08
CA GLY A 160 16.06 12.46 -0.42
C GLY A 160 15.03 13.56 -0.77
N TYR A 161 13.78 13.39 -0.33
CA TYR A 161 12.70 14.36 -0.50
C TYR A 161 12.20 14.81 0.86
N SER A 162 12.07 16.13 1.03
CA SER A 162 11.36 16.70 2.17
C SER A 162 9.91 16.87 1.77
N PHE A 163 9.02 16.22 2.50
CA PHE A 163 7.59 16.33 2.28
C PHE A 163 7.03 17.35 3.28
N THR A 164 6.06 18.14 2.85
CA THR A 164 5.43 19.09 3.77
C THR A 164 4.54 18.32 4.74
N GLU A 165 4.93 18.24 6.02
CA GLU A 165 4.03 17.75 7.07
C GLU A 165 2.83 18.72 7.14
N SER A 166 1.62 18.23 6.87
CA SER A 166 0.41 19.03 7.07
C SER A 166 0.30 19.35 8.56
N GLN A 167 0.34 20.65 8.91
CA GLN A 167 0.20 21.16 10.27
C GLN A 167 -1.15 20.82 10.90
#